data_AF-R6JM50-F1
#
_entry.id   AF-R6JM50-F1
#
_cell.length_a   1.000
_cell.length_b   1.000
_cell.length_c   1.000
_cell.angle_alpha   90.00
_cell.angle_beta   90.00
_cell.angle_gamma   90.00
#
_symmetry.space_group_name_H-M   'P 1'
#
loop_
_entity.id
_entity.type
_entity.pdbx_description
1 polymer ?
#
loop_
_entity_poly.entity_id
_entity_poly.type
_entity_poly.pdbx_seq_one_letter_code
_entity_poly.pdbx_strand_id
1 'polypeptide(L)'
;MQQKTKKWLSLVLAVLLVSACFTGTLLVRAAQDVAIDESHFPDAGFRQIVAEKCDKNGDGILSDSERSSITRMMLPAWQEDVLGEGTPIVSLEGIQYFYNLQNLYCADIGLTSLDVSALSKLTQLTCMDNALGTLDLSKNTALTQINCAADQLTELKLPAGVQRLLCENNALTALDLSGCTALTYLKCANNQLATLNLGANTALSTLIVSNNHLPSLDLRANTALAAVNLGQQTITVNATQQDNVFYAPVDGLAADGVVYQDTEKYENGNFVTADYALMQNGFTYEYATGSDLAGAMTVDVTVVKDFYQVRFYGDETKNVLLSAVAVNSGQTAVAPTDFALPQCKALAGWSDTLENITADKEVYALYTDDHHYAVTAFSTDGVATISCTGGCGVDTRTVTFLDCLNAKTGSDRYEQLLDVNGDGIINARDYVLLDRQFNAAK
;
A
#
# COMPACT_ATOMS: atom_id res chain seq x y z
N MET A 1 57.82 28.83 63.88
CA MET A 1 57.80 27.41 63.47
C MET A 1 56.35 26.98 63.19
N GLN A 2 55.72 27.68 62.24
CA GLN A 2 54.52 27.25 61.51
C GLN A 2 55.03 26.61 60.21
N GLN A 3 54.44 25.49 59.75
CA GLN A 3 54.22 25.15 58.30
C GLN A 3 54.06 23.66 57.96
N LYS A 4 54.19 22.68 58.87
CA LYS A 4 54.15 21.25 58.45
C LYS A 4 52.89 20.42 58.76
N THR A 5 51.87 20.97 59.43
CA THR A 5 50.63 20.21 59.73
C THR A 5 49.40 20.65 58.93
N LYS A 6 49.47 21.71 58.12
CA LYS A 6 48.34 22.16 57.28
C LYS A 6 48.24 21.53 55.88
N LYS A 7 49.24 20.75 55.43
CA LYS A 7 49.22 20.10 54.10
C LYS A 7 48.65 18.67 54.06
N TRP A 8 48.43 18.03 55.21
CA TRP A 8 47.84 16.68 55.27
C TRP A 8 46.34 16.67 55.56
N LEU A 9 45.77 17.74 56.12
CA LEU A 9 44.31 17.88 56.26
C LEU A 9 43.63 18.34 54.95
N SER A 10 44.37 19.02 54.07
CA SER A 10 43.87 19.44 52.74
C SER A 10 43.90 18.35 51.68
N LEU A 11 44.59 17.22 51.93
CA LEU A 11 44.64 16.08 51.00
C LEU A 11 43.61 14.99 51.34
N VAL A 12 43.14 14.92 52.58
CA VAL A 12 42.08 13.97 52.99
C VAL A 12 40.67 14.52 52.71
N LEU A 13 40.51 15.85 52.60
CA LEU A 13 39.24 16.46 52.15
C LEU A 13 39.09 16.54 50.61
N ALA A 14 40.15 16.31 49.83
CA ALA A 14 40.13 16.45 48.37
C ALA A 14 40.03 15.10 47.62
N VAL A 15 40.07 13.97 48.32
CA VAL A 15 39.95 12.62 47.71
C VAL A 15 38.57 11.98 47.97
N LEU A 16 37.69 12.64 48.72
CA LEU A 16 36.26 12.28 48.82
C LEU A 16 35.37 13.02 47.80
N LEU A 17 35.96 13.77 46.86
CA LEU A 17 35.24 14.58 45.86
C LEU A 17 35.36 14.09 44.41
N VAL A 18 35.96 12.92 44.15
CA VAL A 18 36.00 12.31 42.80
C VAL A 18 35.83 10.79 42.89
N SER A 19 34.65 10.31 43.30
CA SER A 19 34.19 8.92 43.08
C SER A 19 32.76 8.72 43.61
N ALA A 20 31.81 9.49 43.11
CA ALA A 20 30.38 9.18 43.21
C ALA A 20 29.70 9.30 41.83
N CYS A 21 30.34 8.72 40.81
CA CYS A 21 29.61 8.15 39.68
C CYS A 21 29.17 6.76 40.10
N PHE A 22 28.06 6.67 40.84
CA PHE A 22 27.31 5.43 41.00
C PHE A 22 25.84 5.82 41.19
N THR A 23 25.11 5.62 40.10
CA THR A 23 23.75 5.07 40.04
C THR A 23 22.94 5.05 41.34
N GLY A 24 21.78 5.72 41.30
CA GLY A 24 20.69 5.49 42.24
C GLY A 24 20.48 6.63 43.22
N THR A 25 19.82 7.70 42.79
CA THR A 25 19.05 8.57 43.69
C THR A 25 17.86 7.78 44.23
N LEU A 26 18.13 6.99 45.28
CA LEU A 26 17.14 6.49 46.21
C LEU A 26 16.52 7.69 46.95
N LEU A 27 15.32 8.04 46.51
CA LEU A 27 14.20 8.64 47.24
C LEU A 27 14.51 9.22 48.63
N VAL A 28 14.83 10.52 48.69
CA VAL A 28 14.41 11.36 49.82
C VAL A 28 12.99 11.84 49.48
N ARG A 29 11.98 11.01 49.73
CA ARG A 29 10.56 11.38 49.61
C ARG A 29 10.05 11.77 50.99
N ALA A 30 9.44 12.97 51.07
CA ALA A 30 8.79 13.61 52.21
C ALA A 30 9.74 14.36 53.17
N ALA A 31 9.90 15.68 52.96
CA ALA A 31 10.04 16.69 54.03
C ALA A 31 10.43 18.10 53.55
N GLN A 32 10.90 18.27 52.31
CA GLN A 32 11.40 19.58 51.87
C GLN A 32 10.39 20.30 50.99
N ASP A 33 10.13 21.55 51.34
CA ASP A 33 9.35 22.45 50.53
C ASP A 33 10.08 22.74 49.21
N VAL A 34 9.32 22.92 48.13
CA VAL A 34 9.86 23.07 46.77
C VAL A 34 9.62 24.49 46.29
N ALA A 35 10.68 25.25 46.05
CA ALA A 35 10.54 26.62 45.54
C ALA A 35 9.94 26.63 44.12
N ILE A 36 9.07 27.60 43.84
CA ILE A 36 8.48 27.79 42.51
C ILE A 36 9.40 28.71 41.69
N ASP A 37 10.52 28.13 41.25
CA ASP A 37 11.58 28.84 40.55
C ASP A 37 12.06 28.09 39.30
N GLU A 38 12.97 28.72 38.54
CA GLU A 38 13.55 28.14 37.32
C GLU A 38 14.37 26.86 37.57
N SER A 39 14.80 26.59 38.80
CA SER A 39 15.58 25.40 39.11
C SER A 39 14.72 24.15 39.32
N HIS A 40 13.49 24.33 39.79
CA HIS A 40 12.53 23.24 40.01
C HIS A 40 11.49 23.14 38.88
N PHE A 41 11.14 24.26 38.26
CA PHE A 41 10.18 24.38 37.16
C PHE A 41 10.78 25.28 36.07
N PRO A 42 11.67 24.77 35.21
CA PRO A 42 12.40 25.61 34.24
C PRO A 42 11.50 26.31 33.22
N ASP A 43 10.44 25.64 32.76
CA ASP A 43 9.47 26.20 31.81
C ASP A 43 8.64 27.31 32.47
N ALA A 44 8.66 28.51 31.89
CA ALA A 44 7.99 29.68 32.46
C ALA A 44 6.47 29.55 32.50
N GLY A 45 5.87 28.97 31.46
CA GLY A 45 4.43 28.75 31.39
C GLY A 45 3.98 27.71 32.41
N PHE A 46 4.71 26.59 32.50
CA PHE A 46 4.40 25.57 33.51
C PHE A 46 4.60 26.10 34.93
N ARG A 47 5.70 26.82 35.19
CA ARG A 47 5.98 27.43 36.49
C ARG A 47 4.88 28.40 36.93
N GLN A 48 4.32 29.18 36.01
CA GLN A 48 3.20 30.06 36.34
C GLN A 48 1.93 29.28 36.67
N ILE A 49 1.60 28.22 35.92
CA ILE A 49 0.45 27.37 36.26
C ILE A 49 0.63 26.77 37.66
N VAL A 50 1.85 26.36 38.00
CA VAL A 50 2.18 25.89 39.35
C VAL A 50 1.94 26.99 40.39
N ALA A 51 2.45 28.21 40.16
CA ALA A 51 2.25 29.35 41.06
C ALA A 51 0.77 29.74 41.21
N GLU A 52 -0.04 29.65 40.16
CA GLU A 52 -1.44 30.08 40.22
C GLU A 52 -2.38 29.01 40.76
N LYS A 53 -2.12 27.74 40.46
CA LYS A 53 -3.06 26.63 40.71
C LYS A 53 -2.64 25.74 41.86
N CYS A 54 -1.34 25.63 42.13
CA CYS A 54 -0.78 24.68 43.10
C CYS A 54 -0.33 25.35 44.40
N ASP A 55 0.22 26.56 44.33
CA ASP A 55 0.52 27.39 45.51
C ASP A 55 -0.77 27.99 46.08
N LYS A 56 -1.23 27.46 47.22
CA LYS A 56 -2.52 27.83 47.82
C LYS A 56 -2.40 29.03 48.74
N ASN A 57 -1.25 29.21 49.37
CA ASN A 57 -1.01 30.31 50.30
C ASN A 57 -0.30 31.50 49.63
N GLY A 58 0.21 31.33 48.41
CA GLY A 58 0.85 32.37 47.60
C GLY A 58 2.23 32.78 48.12
N ASP A 59 2.93 31.89 48.83
CA ASP A 59 4.24 32.19 49.41
C ASP A 59 5.43 31.88 48.47
N GLY A 60 5.15 31.37 47.26
CA GLY A 60 6.14 31.01 46.26
C GLY A 60 6.84 29.68 46.52
N ILE A 61 6.34 28.89 47.47
CA ILE A 61 6.93 27.63 47.92
C ILE A 61 5.84 26.56 48.01
N LEU A 62 6.05 25.41 47.35
CA LEU A 62 5.15 24.27 47.46
C LEU A 62 5.46 23.42 48.69
N SER A 63 4.62 23.55 49.71
CA SER A 63 4.61 22.66 50.86
C SER A 63 4.23 21.22 50.48
N ASP A 64 4.55 20.25 51.35
CA ASP A 64 4.10 18.87 51.14
C ASP A 64 2.56 18.75 51.13
N SER A 65 1.87 19.57 51.93
CA SER A 65 0.41 19.62 51.93
C SER A 65 -0.15 20.06 50.56
N GLU A 66 0.44 21.08 49.94
CA GLU A 66 0.01 21.55 48.63
C GLU A 66 0.27 20.48 47.56
N ARG A 67 1.50 19.96 47.48
CA ARG A 67 1.88 18.95 46.48
C ARG A 67 1.07 17.67 46.62
N SER A 68 0.83 17.21 47.85
CA SER A 68 0.06 15.99 48.12
C SER A 68 -1.44 16.16 47.87
N SER A 69 -1.96 17.40 47.94
CA SER A 69 -3.37 17.69 47.65
C SER A 69 -3.70 17.69 46.16
N ILE A 70 -2.71 17.87 45.27
CA ILE A 70 -2.91 17.87 43.83
C ILE A 70 -3.07 16.43 43.32
N THR A 71 -4.32 16.06 43.00
CA THR A 71 -4.67 14.76 42.40
C THR A 71 -5.08 14.87 40.93
N ARG A 72 -5.38 16.07 40.45
CA ARG A 72 -5.69 16.37 39.04
C ARG A 72 -5.00 17.66 38.62
N MET A 73 -4.39 17.63 37.44
CA MET A 73 -3.78 18.79 36.80
C MET A 73 -4.30 18.87 35.36
N MET A 74 -4.82 20.04 35.00
CA MET A 74 -5.28 20.36 33.65
C MET A 74 -4.47 21.55 33.17
N LEU A 75 -3.61 21.30 32.19
CA LEU A 75 -2.89 22.35 31.48
C LEU A 75 -3.77 22.81 30.31
N PRO A 76 -3.93 24.11 30.09
CA PRO A 76 -4.80 24.64 29.05
C PRO A 76 -4.21 24.32 27.68
N ALA A 77 -4.99 23.65 26.82
CA ALA A 77 -4.73 23.59 25.39
C ALA A 77 -4.88 25.02 24.86
N TRP A 78 -3.79 25.63 24.40
CA TRP A 78 -3.64 27.01 23.88
C TRP A 78 -4.73 28.06 24.20
N GLN A 79 -4.26 29.19 24.75
CA GLN A 79 -4.91 30.52 24.67
C GLN A 79 -6.20 30.76 25.47
N GLU A 80 -6.12 30.69 26.80
CA GLU A 80 -6.70 31.77 27.60
C GLU A 80 -5.69 32.19 28.69
N ASP A 81 -5.16 33.41 28.54
CA ASP A 81 -4.70 34.30 29.62
C ASP A 81 -3.62 33.86 30.62
N VAL A 82 -2.84 32.80 30.39
CA VAL A 82 -1.78 32.46 31.36
C VAL A 82 -0.51 33.34 31.24
N LEU A 83 -0.12 33.93 30.10
CA LEU A 83 1.11 34.77 30.08
C LEU A 83 1.12 35.96 29.11
N GLY A 84 -0.03 36.33 28.56
CA GLY A 84 -0.04 37.06 27.29
C GLY A 84 0.38 36.13 26.14
N GLU A 85 0.09 36.56 24.92
CA GLU A 85 0.21 35.71 23.72
C GLU A 85 1.59 35.03 23.59
N GLY A 86 1.61 33.70 23.40
CA GLY A 86 2.64 33.05 22.60
C GLY A 86 3.84 32.37 23.27
N THR A 87 3.83 32.05 24.57
CA THR A 87 4.88 31.18 25.15
C THR A 87 4.38 29.74 25.29
N PRO A 88 4.80 28.79 24.44
CA PRO A 88 4.40 27.38 24.54
C PRO A 88 4.99 26.72 25.80
N ILE A 89 4.26 25.77 26.38
CA ILE A 89 4.77 24.93 27.48
C ILE A 89 5.47 23.73 26.84
N VAL A 90 6.78 23.81 26.75
CA VAL A 90 7.59 22.83 26.02
C VAL A 90 8.16 21.73 26.93
N SER A 91 8.11 21.95 28.25
CA SER A 91 8.55 20.99 29.28
C SER A 91 7.66 21.02 30.52
N LEU A 92 7.42 19.83 31.09
CA LEU A 92 6.79 19.66 32.41
C LEU A 92 7.80 19.28 33.50
N GLU A 93 9.08 19.59 33.32
CA GLU A 93 10.06 19.38 34.39
C GLU A 93 9.61 20.07 35.68
N GLY A 94 9.58 19.30 36.77
CA GLY A 94 8.98 19.68 38.04
C GLY A 94 7.66 18.95 38.33
N ILE A 95 7.02 18.33 37.34
CA ILE A 95 5.78 17.55 37.53
C ILE A 95 5.97 16.40 38.55
N GLN A 96 7.19 15.86 38.67
CA GLN A 96 7.55 14.81 39.62
C GLN A 96 7.30 15.18 41.10
N TYR A 97 7.19 16.48 41.42
CA TYR A 97 6.90 16.95 42.77
C TYR A 97 5.45 16.68 43.21
N PHE A 98 4.53 16.46 42.26
CA PHE A 98 3.11 16.17 42.50
C PHE A 98 2.85 14.65 42.58
N TYR A 99 3.47 13.99 43.55
CA TYR A 99 3.50 12.52 43.67
C TYR A 99 2.15 11.84 43.95
N ASN A 100 1.08 12.61 44.22
CA ASN A 100 -0.29 12.13 44.37
C ASN A 100 -1.17 12.35 43.13
N LEU A 101 -0.59 12.86 42.03
CA LEU A 101 -1.31 13.12 40.79
C LEU A 101 -1.88 11.81 40.21
N GLN A 102 -3.19 11.82 39.94
CA GLN A 102 -3.96 10.70 39.38
C GLN A 102 -4.40 10.99 37.94
N ASN A 103 -4.68 12.26 37.61
CA ASN A 103 -5.16 12.67 36.30
C ASN A 103 -4.31 13.83 35.78
N LEU A 104 -3.63 13.61 34.66
CA LEU A 104 -2.86 14.65 33.97
C LEU A 104 -3.46 14.89 32.58
N TYR A 105 -3.88 16.13 32.32
CA TYR A 105 -4.29 16.60 31.00
C TYR A 105 -3.28 17.68 30.55
N CYS A 106 -2.51 17.37 29.52
CA CYS A 106 -1.48 18.22 28.94
C CYS A 106 -1.52 18.15 27.40
N ALA A 107 -2.74 18.15 26.84
CA ALA A 107 -2.95 18.11 25.40
C ALA A 107 -2.68 19.47 24.76
N ASP A 108 -2.08 19.45 23.57
CA ASP A 108 -1.86 20.63 22.74
C ASP A 108 -1.22 21.79 23.53
N ILE A 109 -0.01 21.59 24.05
CA ILE A 109 0.74 22.66 24.73
C ILE A 109 2.15 22.86 24.17
N GLY A 110 2.56 22.03 23.21
CA GLY A 110 3.86 22.11 22.54
C GLY A 110 4.95 21.25 23.18
N LEU A 111 4.58 20.20 23.92
CA LEU A 111 5.56 19.29 24.52
C LEU A 111 6.38 18.58 23.45
N THR A 112 7.69 18.53 23.67
CA THR A 112 8.63 17.73 22.87
C THR A 112 9.10 16.46 23.59
N SER A 113 8.85 16.39 24.90
CA SER A 113 9.11 15.22 25.73
C SER A 113 8.19 15.24 26.95
N LEU A 114 7.92 14.06 27.51
CA LEU A 114 7.10 13.91 28.70
C LEU A 114 7.67 12.80 29.59
N ASP A 115 8.26 13.18 30.72
CA ASP A 115 8.64 12.24 31.79
C ASP A 115 7.63 12.29 32.93
N VAL A 116 6.84 11.23 33.05
CA VAL A 116 5.87 11.01 34.13
C VAL A 116 6.24 9.82 35.00
N SER A 117 7.47 9.28 34.87
CA SER A 117 7.89 8.02 35.51
C SER A 117 7.80 8.05 37.05
N ALA A 118 7.94 9.23 37.65
CA ALA A 118 7.79 9.44 39.09
C ALA A 118 6.33 9.41 39.58
N LEU A 119 5.35 9.56 38.68
CA LEU A 119 3.92 9.66 38.98
C LEU A 119 3.28 8.28 39.13
N SER A 120 3.72 7.55 40.16
CA SER A 120 3.27 6.18 40.46
C SER A 120 1.76 6.00 40.70
N LYS A 121 1.03 7.09 40.97
CA LYS A 121 -0.42 7.09 41.21
C LYS A 121 -1.24 7.56 40.00
N LEU A 122 -0.60 7.87 38.89
CA LEU A 122 -1.27 8.35 37.68
C LEU A 122 -2.17 7.23 37.12
N THR A 123 -3.46 7.51 37.00
CA THR A 123 -4.49 6.58 36.49
C THR A 123 -5.02 6.98 35.12
N GLN A 124 -4.96 8.28 34.79
CA GLN A 124 -5.40 8.85 33.52
C GLN A 124 -4.36 9.84 33.00
N LEU A 125 -3.98 9.68 31.74
CA LEU A 125 -3.08 10.60 31.02
C LEU A 125 -3.71 10.97 29.68
N THR A 126 -3.83 12.27 29.43
CA THR A 126 -4.11 12.82 28.11
C THR A 126 -2.99 13.78 27.73
N CYS A 127 -2.19 13.41 26.74
CA CYS A 127 -1.06 14.20 26.23
C CYS A 127 -1.12 14.40 24.71
N MET A 128 -2.28 14.22 24.09
CA MET A 128 -2.46 14.31 22.63
C MET A 128 -2.09 15.67 22.03
N ASP A 129 -1.87 15.69 20.72
CA ASP A 129 -1.55 16.88 19.93
C ASP A 129 -0.26 17.61 20.38
N ASN A 130 0.76 16.85 20.79
CA ASN A 130 2.11 17.36 21.02
C ASN A 130 3.10 16.78 19.97
N ALA A 131 4.40 16.90 20.23
CA ALA A 131 5.48 16.40 19.36
C ALA A 131 6.46 15.53 20.15
N LEU A 132 5.94 14.55 20.90
CA LEU A 132 6.72 13.76 21.86
C LEU A 132 7.74 12.82 21.19
N GLY A 133 7.41 12.28 20.00
CA GLY A 133 8.25 11.34 19.25
C GLY A 133 8.39 9.94 19.87
N THR A 134 8.53 9.85 21.20
CA THR A 134 8.51 8.60 21.99
C THR A 134 7.80 8.82 23.32
N LEU A 135 7.18 7.79 23.86
CA LEU A 135 6.51 7.87 25.16
C LEU A 135 6.67 6.56 25.95
N ASP A 136 7.34 6.64 27.11
CA ASP A 136 7.54 5.50 28.02
C ASP A 136 6.68 5.65 29.28
N LEU A 137 5.63 4.83 29.36
CA LEU A 137 4.70 4.76 30.50
C LEU A 137 4.86 3.47 31.29
N SER A 138 5.92 2.70 31.04
CA SER A 138 6.13 1.37 31.65
C SER A 138 6.22 1.40 33.18
N LYS A 139 6.60 2.55 33.77
CA LYS A 139 6.68 2.75 35.22
C LYS A 139 5.36 3.18 35.86
N ASN A 140 4.41 3.66 35.07
CA ASN A 140 3.12 4.18 35.54
C ASN A 140 2.10 3.05 35.70
N THR A 141 2.41 2.09 36.56
CA THR A 141 1.63 0.84 36.73
C THR A 141 0.16 1.02 37.13
N ALA A 142 -0.24 2.20 37.60
CA ALA A 142 -1.62 2.54 37.94
C ALA A 142 -2.43 3.10 36.74
N LEU A 143 -1.81 3.37 35.59
CA LEU A 143 -2.50 3.92 34.42
C LEU A 143 -3.51 2.91 33.86
N THR A 144 -4.72 3.41 33.64
CA THR A 144 -5.84 2.65 33.05
C THR A 144 -6.37 3.32 31.77
N GLN A 145 -6.23 4.65 31.65
CA GLN A 145 -6.70 5.40 30.48
C GLN A 145 -5.58 6.28 29.95
N ILE A 146 -5.25 6.10 28.68
CA ILE A 146 -4.19 6.82 27.99
C ILE A 146 -4.75 7.38 26.68
N ASN A 147 -4.53 8.67 26.46
CA ASN A 147 -4.72 9.32 25.18
C ASN A 147 -3.46 10.09 24.79
N CYS A 148 -2.71 9.53 23.85
CA CYS A 148 -1.47 10.07 23.27
C CYS A 148 -1.58 10.12 21.74
N ALA A 149 -2.76 10.53 21.26
CA ALA A 149 -3.02 10.70 19.83
C ALA A 149 -2.22 11.88 19.25
N ALA A 150 -1.83 11.81 17.99
CA ALA A 150 -1.20 12.93 17.28
C ALA A 150 0.10 13.46 17.92
N ASP A 151 0.94 12.56 18.45
CA ASP A 151 2.20 12.90 19.17
C ASP A 151 3.47 12.56 18.36
N GLN A 152 3.30 12.18 17.08
CA GLN A 152 4.36 11.70 16.19
C GLN A 152 5.14 10.50 16.77
N LEU A 153 4.48 9.68 17.59
CA LEU A 153 5.12 8.58 18.30
C LEU A 153 5.63 7.51 17.34
N THR A 154 6.89 7.16 17.49
CA THR A 154 7.53 6.01 16.84
C THR A 154 7.67 4.82 17.80
N GLU A 155 7.67 5.08 19.11
CA GLU A 155 7.72 4.09 20.17
C GLU A 155 6.77 4.47 21.31
N LEU A 156 5.97 3.52 21.77
CA LEU A 156 5.06 3.65 22.91
C LEU A 156 5.22 2.43 23.83
N LYS A 157 5.66 2.65 25.07
CA LYS A 157 5.74 1.60 26.09
C LYS A 157 4.62 1.75 27.10
N LEU A 158 3.86 0.69 27.31
CA LEU A 158 2.64 0.70 28.11
C LEU A 158 2.82 -0.09 29.41
N PRO A 159 2.14 0.29 30.50
CA PRO A 159 1.98 -0.55 31.68
C PRO A 159 0.92 -1.65 31.43
N ALA A 160 0.96 -2.72 32.22
CA ALA A 160 0.01 -3.84 32.06
C ALA A 160 -1.46 -3.49 32.38
N GLY A 161 -1.70 -2.47 33.22
CA GLY A 161 -3.03 -2.11 33.74
C GLY A 161 -3.94 -1.35 32.78
N VAL A 162 -3.52 -1.10 31.53
CA VAL A 162 -4.25 -0.26 30.58
C VAL A 162 -5.58 -0.90 30.18
N GLN A 163 -6.65 -0.11 30.26
CA GLN A 163 -8.02 -0.50 29.91
C GLN A 163 -8.54 0.24 28.68
N ARG A 164 -8.09 1.48 28.46
CA ARG A 164 -8.47 2.32 27.33
C ARG A 164 -7.23 3.01 26.77
N LEU A 165 -6.94 2.74 25.51
CA LEU A 165 -5.81 3.32 24.78
C LEU A 165 -6.30 4.04 23.52
N LEU A 166 -5.97 5.32 23.42
CA LEU A 166 -6.09 6.13 22.22
C LEU A 166 -4.67 6.56 21.83
N CYS A 167 -4.18 6.03 20.71
CA CYS A 167 -2.86 6.31 20.17
C CYS A 167 -2.90 6.49 18.64
N GLU A 168 -4.04 6.96 18.12
CA GLU A 168 -4.20 7.25 16.69
C GLU A 168 -3.33 8.41 16.21
N ASN A 169 -3.15 8.51 14.88
CA ASN A 169 -2.42 9.59 14.22
C ASN A 169 -0.95 9.68 14.69
N ASN A 170 -0.28 8.53 14.79
CA ASN A 170 1.14 8.44 15.14
C ASN A 170 1.93 7.74 14.02
N ALA A 171 3.22 7.50 14.23
CA ALA A 171 4.10 6.80 13.30
C ALA A 171 4.53 5.43 13.87
N LEU A 172 3.67 4.78 14.66
CA LEU A 172 3.99 3.50 15.30
C LEU A 172 4.07 2.40 14.23
N THR A 173 5.21 1.71 14.18
CA THR A 173 5.42 0.52 13.33
C THR A 173 5.14 -0.79 14.06
N ALA A 174 5.20 -0.75 15.40
CA ALA A 174 4.84 -1.84 16.29
C ALA A 174 4.11 -1.29 17.54
N LEU A 175 3.21 -2.10 18.09
CA LEU A 175 2.48 -1.79 19.32
C LEU A 175 2.33 -3.08 20.14
N ASP A 176 3.09 -3.18 21.23
CA ASP A 176 3.02 -4.34 22.13
C ASP A 176 1.91 -4.16 23.17
N LEU A 177 0.87 -4.98 23.04
CA LEU A 177 -0.29 -5.02 23.93
C LEU A 177 -0.37 -6.31 24.74
N SER A 178 0.65 -7.16 24.68
CA SER A 178 0.65 -8.50 25.30
C SER A 178 0.43 -8.46 26.81
N GLY A 179 0.94 -7.42 27.47
CA GLY A 179 0.74 -7.18 28.91
C GLY A 179 -0.59 -6.50 29.26
N CYS A 180 -1.30 -5.91 28.30
CA CYS A 180 -2.50 -5.11 28.51
C CYS A 180 -3.77 -5.99 28.55
N THR A 181 -3.79 -7.03 29.40
CA THR A 181 -4.89 -8.03 29.40
C THR A 181 -6.25 -7.46 29.82
N ALA A 182 -6.26 -6.30 30.48
CA ALA A 182 -7.47 -5.57 30.88
C ALA A 182 -7.98 -4.59 29.80
N LEU A 183 -7.35 -4.54 28.62
CA LEU A 183 -7.70 -3.61 27.56
C LEU A 183 -9.10 -3.89 27.01
N THR A 184 -9.99 -2.91 27.16
CA THR A 184 -11.39 -2.93 26.68
C THR A 184 -11.60 -2.05 25.46
N TYR A 185 -10.80 -1.00 25.29
CA TYR A 185 -10.94 -0.03 24.21
C TYR A 185 -9.58 0.28 23.61
N LEU A 186 -9.43 0.02 22.31
CA LEU A 186 -8.23 0.34 21.55
C LEU A 186 -8.60 1.18 20.33
N LYS A 187 -7.98 2.36 20.23
CA LYS A 187 -7.95 3.16 19.01
C LYS A 187 -6.50 3.42 18.63
N CYS A 188 -6.04 2.76 17.57
CA CYS A 188 -4.69 2.85 17.03
C CYS A 188 -4.68 3.13 15.52
N ALA A 189 -5.73 3.77 15.02
CA ALA A 189 -5.88 4.16 13.62
C ALA A 189 -4.80 5.15 13.15
N ASN A 190 -4.58 5.26 11.84
CA ASN A 190 -3.60 6.18 11.24
C ASN A 190 -2.21 6.00 11.88
N ASN A 191 -1.66 4.79 11.73
CA ASN A 191 -0.32 4.42 12.15
C ASN A 191 0.36 3.62 11.03
N GLN A 192 1.55 3.08 11.29
CA GLN A 192 2.32 2.28 10.32
C GLN A 192 2.44 0.82 10.76
N LEU A 193 1.46 0.30 11.50
CA LEU A 193 1.52 -1.06 12.06
C LEU A 193 1.49 -2.08 10.93
N ALA A 194 2.53 -2.93 10.86
CA ALA A 194 2.60 -4.07 9.94
C ALA A 194 2.05 -5.36 10.57
N THR A 195 2.01 -5.42 11.90
CA THR A 195 1.41 -6.52 12.66
C THR A 195 0.74 -5.97 13.91
N LEU A 196 -0.31 -6.64 14.39
CA LEU A 196 -0.94 -6.33 15.67
C LEU A 196 -1.45 -7.63 16.31
N ASN A 197 -0.85 -8.01 17.43
CA ASN A 197 -1.26 -9.21 18.18
C ASN A 197 -2.20 -8.81 19.32
N LEU A 198 -3.46 -9.22 19.22
CA LEU A 198 -4.50 -8.96 20.23
C LEU A 198 -4.90 -10.21 21.02
N GLY A 199 -4.15 -11.32 20.89
CA GLY A 199 -4.50 -12.62 21.47
C GLY A 199 -4.62 -12.63 23.00
N ALA A 200 -3.93 -11.69 23.68
CA ALA A 200 -3.98 -11.54 25.13
C ALA A 200 -5.09 -10.58 25.60
N ASN A 201 -5.68 -9.78 24.71
CA ASN A 201 -6.62 -8.71 25.04
C ASN A 201 -8.07 -9.22 24.95
N THR A 202 -8.39 -10.31 25.63
CA THR A 202 -9.69 -11.01 25.52
C THR A 202 -10.88 -10.18 26.01
N ALA A 203 -10.62 -9.14 26.83
CA ALA A 203 -11.61 -8.19 27.32
C ALA A 203 -11.92 -7.06 26.33
N LEU A 204 -11.26 -7.01 25.17
CA LEU A 204 -11.42 -5.93 24.19
C LEU A 204 -12.84 -5.90 23.65
N SER A 205 -13.54 -4.79 23.88
CA SER A 205 -14.93 -4.56 23.43
C SER A 205 -15.02 -3.59 22.26
N THR A 206 -14.01 -2.73 22.08
CA THR A 206 -13.95 -1.77 20.98
C THR A 206 -12.56 -1.73 20.37
N LEU A 207 -12.49 -1.90 19.05
CA LEU A 207 -11.26 -1.84 18.27
C LEU A 207 -11.42 -0.91 17.07
N ILE A 208 -10.54 0.09 16.98
CA ILE A 208 -10.44 1.00 15.83
C ILE A 208 -8.98 1.00 15.38
N VAL A 209 -8.70 0.34 14.25
CA VAL A 209 -7.34 0.11 13.73
C VAL A 209 -7.18 0.52 12.26
N SER A 210 -8.17 1.23 11.72
CA SER A 210 -8.17 1.74 10.33
C SER A 210 -6.90 2.50 9.95
N ASN A 211 -6.51 2.45 8.67
CA ASN A 211 -5.35 3.15 8.12
C ASN A 211 -4.04 2.73 8.82
N ASN A 212 -3.81 1.42 8.84
CA ASN A 212 -2.52 0.78 9.12
C ASN A 212 -2.08 -0.06 7.89
N HIS A 213 -0.99 -0.82 8.02
CA HIS A 213 -0.44 -1.68 6.96
C HIS A 213 -0.54 -3.17 7.35
N LEU A 214 -1.69 -3.58 7.90
CA LEU A 214 -1.88 -4.94 8.43
C LEU A 214 -2.29 -5.90 7.30
N PRO A 215 -1.48 -6.90 6.92
CA PRO A 215 -1.88 -7.89 5.92
C PRO A 215 -2.91 -8.89 6.46
N SER A 216 -2.96 -9.06 7.79
CA SER A 216 -3.95 -9.89 8.49
C SER A 216 -4.09 -9.43 9.94
N LEU A 217 -5.22 -9.77 10.56
CA LEU A 217 -5.50 -9.49 11.97
C LEU A 217 -6.29 -10.64 12.60
N ASP A 218 -5.69 -11.35 13.56
CA ASP A 218 -6.36 -12.45 14.28
C ASP A 218 -7.13 -11.93 15.48
N LEU A 219 -8.46 -12.05 15.42
CA LEU A 219 -9.38 -11.62 16.48
C LEU A 219 -10.08 -12.79 17.20
N ARG A 220 -9.65 -14.05 16.97
CA ARG A 220 -10.33 -15.25 17.51
C ARG A 220 -10.43 -15.26 19.04
N ALA A 221 -9.47 -14.65 19.72
CA ALA A 221 -9.44 -14.56 21.19
C ALA A 221 -10.27 -13.40 21.75
N ASN A 222 -10.67 -12.43 20.93
CA ASN A 222 -11.32 -11.18 21.35
C ASN A 222 -12.85 -11.31 21.32
N THR A 223 -13.38 -12.33 22.01
CA THR A 223 -14.82 -12.68 21.99
C THR A 223 -15.73 -11.63 22.61
N ALA A 224 -15.18 -10.60 23.27
CA ALA A 224 -15.93 -9.51 23.88
C ALA A 224 -16.16 -8.31 22.93
N LEU A 225 -15.63 -8.35 21.70
CA LEU A 225 -15.76 -7.26 20.72
C LEU A 225 -17.22 -6.99 20.37
N ALA A 226 -17.66 -5.75 20.62
CA ALA A 226 -18.99 -5.25 20.26
C ALA A 226 -18.94 -4.23 19.11
N ALA A 227 -17.78 -3.63 18.85
CA ALA A 227 -17.57 -2.69 17.76
C ALA A 227 -16.14 -2.79 17.20
N VAL A 228 -16.02 -2.97 15.89
CA VAL A 228 -14.74 -3.04 15.18
C VAL A 228 -14.78 -2.11 13.96
N ASN A 229 -13.77 -1.26 13.80
CA ASN A 229 -13.56 -0.43 12.61
C ASN A 229 -12.15 -0.66 12.04
N LEU A 230 -12.09 -1.26 10.85
CA LEU A 230 -10.86 -1.61 10.13
C LEU A 230 -10.53 -0.66 8.97
N GLY A 231 -11.44 0.26 8.59
CA GLY A 231 -11.22 1.25 7.51
C GLY A 231 -10.92 0.68 6.13
N GLN A 232 -10.40 1.53 5.23
CA GLN A 232 -9.90 1.11 3.92
C GLN A 232 -8.49 0.54 4.04
N GLN A 233 -8.20 -0.55 3.34
CA GLN A 233 -6.90 -1.22 3.39
C GLN A 233 -6.47 -1.64 1.98
N THR A 234 -5.16 -1.67 1.71
CA THR A 234 -4.61 -2.19 0.45
C THR A 234 -3.84 -3.49 0.71
N ILE A 235 -4.15 -4.54 -0.05
CA ILE A 235 -3.48 -5.84 0.03
C ILE A 235 -2.82 -6.16 -1.31
N THR A 236 -1.57 -6.63 -1.29
CA THR A 236 -0.88 -7.11 -2.50
C THR A 236 -0.88 -8.64 -2.51
N VAL A 237 -1.39 -9.25 -3.58
CA VAL A 237 -1.52 -10.71 -3.72
C VAL A 237 -0.95 -11.19 -5.05
N ASN A 238 -0.43 -12.42 -5.07
CA ASN A 238 0.03 -13.04 -6.32
C ASN A 238 -1.12 -13.81 -6.97
N ALA A 239 -1.33 -13.65 -8.28
CA ALA A 239 -2.25 -14.48 -9.05
C ALA A 239 -1.54 -15.69 -9.63
N THR A 240 -2.19 -16.85 -9.62
CA THR A 240 -1.73 -18.12 -10.19
C THR A 240 -2.72 -18.61 -11.25
N GLN A 241 -2.29 -19.40 -12.23
CA GLN A 241 -3.16 -19.96 -13.27
C GLN A 241 -3.33 -21.48 -13.10
N GLN A 242 -4.57 -21.96 -13.16
CA GLN A 242 -4.91 -23.39 -13.26
C GLN A 242 -6.06 -23.60 -14.25
N ASP A 243 -5.86 -24.48 -15.24
CA ASP A 243 -6.89 -24.89 -16.23
C ASP A 243 -7.63 -23.70 -16.90
N ASN A 244 -6.87 -22.67 -17.30
CA ASN A 244 -7.33 -21.39 -17.89
C ASN A 244 -8.07 -20.44 -16.93
N VAL A 245 -8.09 -20.76 -15.66
CA VAL A 245 -8.69 -19.95 -14.61
C VAL A 245 -7.58 -19.33 -13.76
N PHE A 246 -7.72 -18.05 -13.44
CA PHE A 246 -6.76 -17.36 -12.58
C PHE A 246 -7.29 -17.26 -11.16
N TYR A 247 -6.42 -17.57 -10.20
CA TYR A 247 -6.72 -17.59 -8.78
C TYR A 247 -5.82 -16.58 -8.07
N ALA A 248 -6.44 -15.63 -7.38
CA ALA A 248 -5.75 -14.73 -6.46
C ALA A 248 -6.23 -15.03 -5.02
N PRO A 249 -5.45 -15.76 -4.21
CA PRO A 249 -5.79 -16.02 -2.81
C PRO A 249 -5.64 -14.73 -2.01
N VAL A 250 -6.62 -14.43 -1.17
CA VAL A 250 -6.53 -13.34 -0.19
C VAL A 250 -6.73 -13.93 1.21
N ASP A 251 -5.62 -14.26 1.87
CA ASP A 251 -5.65 -14.80 3.23
C ASP A 251 -6.27 -13.79 4.21
N GLY A 252 -7.29 -14.20 4.96
CA GLY A 252 -7.86 -13.42 6.07
C GLY A 252 -9.10 -12.56 5.76
N LEU A 253 -9.57 -12.50 4.51
CA LEU A 253 -10.90 -11.98 4.17
C LEU A 253 -11.90 -13.14 4.13
N ALA A 254 -13.04 -13.05 4.83
CA ALA A 254 -13.89 -14.22 5.02
C ALA A 254 -14.64 -14.67 3.76
N ALA A 255 -15.06 -15.94 3.80
CA ALA A 255 -15.65 -16.67 2.68
C ALA A 255 -17.14 -16.35 2.38
N ASP A 256 -17.76 -15.38 3.06
CA ASP A 256 -19.21 -15.19 3.14
C ASP A 256 -19.84 -14.30 2.05
N GLY A 257 -19.17 -14.18 0.91
CA GLY A 257 -19.84 -14.41 -0.39
C GLY A 257 -20.93 -13.44 -0.85
N VAL A 258 -20.70 -12.12 -0.85
CA VAL A 258 -21.44 -11.21 -1.75
C VAL A 258 -20.48 -10.20 -2.40
N VAL A 259 -20.58 -10.06 -3.73
CA VAL A 259 -19.73 -9.21 -4.59
C VAL A 259 -20.57 -8.08 -5.19
N TYR A 260 -20.06 -6.84 -5.09
CA TYR A 260 -20.38 -5.71 -5.95
C TYR A 260 -19.03 -5.01 -6.24
N GLN A 261 -18.56 -4.72 -7.46
CA GLN A 261 -18.94 -5.02 -8.83
C GLN A 261 -17.72 -5.63 -9.54
N ASP A 262 -17.97 -6.66 -10.36
CA ASP A 262 -17.06 -7.28 -11.34
C ASP A 262 -15.69 -7.82 -10.86
N THR A 263 -15.69 -9.10 -10.43
CA THR A 263 -14.65 -10.09 -10.77
C THR A 263 -15.25 -11.50 -10.58
N GLU A 264 -15.43 -12.23 -11.67
CA GLU A 264 -16.58 -13.13 -11.95
C GLU A 264 -16.83 -14.38 -11.07
N LYS A 265 -16.09 -14.65 -9.99
CA LYS A 265 -16.55 -15.55 -8.91
C LYS A 265 -15.56 -15.55 -7.75
N TYR A 266 -16.08 -15.56 -6.52
CA TYR A 266 -15.30 -15.81 -5.32
C TYR A 266 -15.70 -17.16 -4.75
N GLU A 267 -14.79 -18.13 -4.73
CA GLU A 267 -15.03 -19.47 -4.20
C GLU A 267 -13.91 -19.81 -3.18
N ASN A 268 -14.31 -20.12 -1.93
CA ASN A 268 -13.43 -20.59 -0.87
C ASN A 268 -12.20 -19.70 -0.55
N GLY A 269 -12.33 -18.37 -0.51
CA GLY A 269 -11.21 -17.49 -0.16
C GLY A 269 -10.44 -16.92 -1.36
N ASN A 270 -10.78 -17.34 -2.58
CA ASN A 270 -10.04 -17.00 -3.80
C ASN A 270 -10.90 -16.24 -4.79
N PHE A 271 -10.33 -15.21 -5.41
CA PHE A 271 -10.91 -14.55 -6.58
C PHE A 271 -10.60 -15.36 -7.83
N VAL A 272 -11.62 -15.55 -8.67
CA VAL A 272 -11.60 -16.42 -9.84
C VAL A 272 -12.06 -15.63 -11.06
N THR A 273 -11.22 -15.55 -12.10
CA THR A 273 -11.59 -14.93 -13.38
C THR A 273 -10.98 -15.68 -14.57
N ALA A 274 -11.66 -15.62 -15.73
CA ALA A 274 -11.16 -16.08 -17.02
C ALA A 274 -10.76 -14.93 -17.96
N ASP A 275 -11.17 -13.69 -17.68
CA ASP A 275 -10.82 -12.51 -18.46
C ASP A 275 -9.57 -11.81 -17.89
N TYR A 276 -8.51 -11.79 -18.68
CA TYR A 276 -7.22 -11.22 -18.34
C TYR A 276 -7.24 -9.69 -18.19
N ALA A 277 -8.17 -9.00 -18.85
CA ALA A 277 -8.25 -7.54 -18.86
C ALA A 277 -8.64 -7.00 -17.47
N LEU A 278 -9.46 -7.76 -16.74
CA LEU A 278 -9.93 -7.41 -15.40
C LEU A 278 -8.81 -7.44 -14.34
N MET A 279 -7.69 -8.12 -14.60
CA MET A 279 -6.55 -8.17 -13.68
C MET A 279 -5.49 -7.08 -13.92
N GLN A 280 -5.70 -6.13 -14.85
CA GLN A 280 -4.66 -5.16 -15.18
C GLN A 280 -4.51 -4.01 -14.17
N ASN A 281 -5.56 -3.68 -13.41
CA ASN A 281 -5.58 -2.48 -12.55
C ASN A 281 -5.88 -2.77 -11.07
N GLY A 282 -5.68 -4.02 -10.62
CA GLY A 282 -6.19 -4.46 -9.32
C GLY A 282 -7.73 -4.42 -9.28
N PHE A 283 -8.32 -4.72 -8.13
CA PHE A 283 -9.76 -4.61 -7.95
C PHE A 283 -10.08 -4.14 -6.53
N THR A 284 -11.21 -3.47 -6.39
CA THR A 284 -11.73 -3.04 -5.10
C THR A 284 -12.77 -4.06 -4.64
N TYR A 285 -12.58 -4.60 -3.45
CA TYR A 285 -13.46 -5.59 -2.84
C TYR A 285 -14.25 -4.97 -1.68
N GLU A 286 -15.57 -4.98 -1.78
CA GLU A 286 -16.46 -4.64 -0.68
C GLU A 286 -16.78 -5.88 0.15
N TYR A 287 -16.24 -5.92 1.37
CA TYR A 287 -16.50 -6.97 2.34
C TYR A 287 -17.63 -6.55 3.28
N ALA A 288 -18.70 -7.33 3.32
CA ALA A 288 -19.71 -7.18 4.36
C ALA A 288 -19.17 -7.78 5.64
N THR A 289 -18.93 -6.94 6.66
CA THR A 289 -18.70 -7.47 8.00
C THR A 289 -19.98 -8.16 8.45
N GLY A 290 -19.90 -9.41 8.95
CA GLY A 290 -21.06 -10.23 9.29
C GLY A 290 -22.11 -9.52 10.15
N SER A 291 -23.27 -10.17 10.32
CA SER A 291 -24.57 -9.59 10.73
C SER A 291 -24.63 -8.64 11.95
N ASP A 292 -23.56 -8.49 12.72
CA ASP A 292 -23.49 -7.70 13.94
C ASP A 292 -22.60 -6.44 13.83
N LEU A 293 -22.06 -6.13 12.65
CA LEU A 293 -21.24 -4.93 12.40
C LEU A 293 -21.79 -4.19 11.17
N ALA A 294 -22.41 -3.02 11.41
CA ALA A 294 -23.26 -2.34 10.43
C ALA A 294 -22.51 -1.57 9.32
N GLY A 295 -21.41 -2.11 8.76
CA GLY A 295 -20.62 -1.41 7.75
C GLY A 295 -19.95 -2.32 6.72
N ALA A 296 -19.94 -1.88 5.47
CA ALA A 296 -19.09 -2.42 4.43
C ALA A 296 -17.64 -1.94 4.63
N MET A 297 -16.68 -2.83 4.46
CA MET A 297 -15.26 -2.51 4.38
C MET A 297 -14.84 -2.50 2.91
N THR A 298 -14.08 -1.50 2.49
CA THR A 298 -13.49 -1.45 1.14
C THR A 298 -12.02 -1.84 1.23
N VAL A 299 -11.63 -2.91 0.54
CA VAL A 299 -10.23 -3.35 0.42
C VAL A 299 -9.77 -3.16 -1.02
N ASP A 300 -8.67 -2.44 -1.23
CA ASP A 300 -8.01 -2.36 -2.53
C ASP A 300 -7.05 -3.54 -2.68
N VAL A 301 -7.28 -4.40 -3.65
CA VAL A 301 -6.43 -5.56 -3.90
C VAL A 301 -5.55 -5.28 -5.12
N THR A 302 -4.25 -5.23 -4.89
CA THR A 302 -3.23 -5.18 -5.94
C THR A 302 -2.81 -6.60 -6.31
N VAL A 303 -3.00 -6.97 -7.57
CA VAL A 303 -2.62 -8.30 -8.07
C VAL A 303 -1.25 -8.23 -8.76
N VAL A 304 -0.30 -9.02 -8.28
CA VAL A 304 0.99 -9.27 -8.91
C VAL A 304 0.89 -10.60 -9.67
N LYS A 305 1.27 -10.63 -10.95
CA LYS A 305 1.18 -11.84 -11.78
C LYS A 305 2.51 -12.59 -11.73
N ASP A 306 2.47 -13.90 -11.48
CA ASP A 306 3.64 -14.79 -11.60
C ASP A 306 3.70 -15.54 -12.95
N PHE A 307 2.75 -15.23 -13.83
CA PHE A 307 2.64 -15.70 -15.19
C PHE A 307 2.79 -14.55 -16.19
N TYR A 308 3.16 -14.93 -17.41
CA TYR A 308 3.28 -14.04 -18.55
C TYR A 308 2.30 -14.46 -19.64
N GLN A 309 1.77 -13.49 -20.37
CA GLN A 309 0.88 -13.72 -21.50
C GLN A 309 1.68 -13.77 -22.81
N VAL A 310 1.50 -14.84 -23.58
CA VAL A 310 2.00 -14.97 -24.95
C VAL A 310 0.82 -14.96 -25.91
N ARG A 311 0.73 -13.93 -26.76
CA ARG A 311 -0.32 -13.82 -27.78
C ARG A 311 0.24 -14.13 -29.15
N PHE A 312 -0.43 -15.04 -29.86
CA PHE A 312 -0.10 -15.46 -31.22
C PHE A 312 -1.01 -14.74 -32.21
N TYR A 313 -0.44 -13.93 -33.08
CA TYR A 313 -1.15 -13.21 -34.13
C TYR A 313 -0.85 -13.78 -35.52
N GLY A 314 -1.79 -13.59 -36.43
CA GLY A 314 -1.66 -13.99 -37.83
C GLY A 314 -1.01 -12.93 -38.72
N ASP A 315 -0.57 -11.80 -38.20
CA ASP A 315 0.13 -10.80 -38.98
C ASP A 315 0.90 -9.84 -38.08
N GLU A 316 1.86 -9.12 -38.65
CA GLU A 316 2.62 -8.09 -37.92
C GLU A 316 1.73 -6.92 -37.48
N THR A 317 0.58 -6.73 -38.13
CA THR A 317 -0.39 -5.68 -37.81
C THR A 317 -1.26 -5.99 -36.58
N LYS A 318 -1.15 -7.20 -36.01
CA LYS A 318 -1.89 -7.70 -34.85
C LYS A 318 -3.42 -7.67 -35.00
N ASN A 319 -3.91 -7.74 -36.24
CA ASN A 319 -5.35 -7.64 -36.53
C ASN A 319 -6.09 -8.97 -36.36
N VAL A 320 -5.37 -10.10 -36.44
CA VAL A 320 -5.94 -11.44 -36.31
C VAL A 320 -5.28 -12.15 -35.12
N LEU A 321 -5.96 -12.19 -33.97
CA LEU A 321 -5.52 -12.99 -32.82
C LEU A 321 -5.83 -14.47 -33.11
N LEU A 322 -4.80 -15.29 -33.22
CA LEU A 322 -4.91 -16.73 -33.45
C LEU A 322 -5.14 -17.47 -32.12
N SER A 323 -4.34 -17.16 -31.10
CA SER A 323 -4.47 -17.73 -29.76
C SER A 323 -3.76 -16.86 -28.72
N ALA A 324 -4.16 -17.00 -27.46
CA ALA A 324 -3.42 -16.46 -26.33
C ALA A 324 -3.18 -17.59 -25.32
N VAL A 325 -1.94 -17.72 -24.86
CA VAL A 325 -1.52 -18.71 -23.87
C VAL A 325 -0.85 -17.98 -22.72
N ALA A 326 -1.28 -18.24 -21.50
CA ALA A 326 -0.58 -17.81 -20.31
C ALA A 326 0.40 -18.92 -19.87
N VAL A 327 1.61 -18.52 -19.48
CA VAL A 327 2.68 -19.43 -19.04
C VAL A 327 3.31 -18.88 -17.76
N ASN A 328 3.63 -19.75 -16.80
CA ASN A 328 4.29 -19.29 -15.58
C ASN A 328 5.73 -18.85 -15.87
N SER A 329 6.30 -18.09 -14.94
CA SER A 329 7.67 -17.60 -15.08
C SER A 329 8.67 -18.71 -15.39
N GLY A 330 9.45 -18.53 -16.46
CA GLY A 330 10.44 -19.49 -16.92
C GLY A 330 9.88 -20.70 -17.68
N GLN A 331 8.59 -20.72 -18.02
CA GLN A 331 8.00 -21.76 -18.87
C GLN A 331 8.04 -21.40 -20.37
N THR A 332 7.85 -22.41 -21.22
CA THR A 332 7.77 -22.30 -22.68
C THR A 332 6.31 -22.25 -23.12
N ALA A 333 6.01 -21.41 -24.11
CA ALA A 333 4.70 -21.39 -24.78
C ALA A 333 4.76 -22.20 -26.09
N VAL A 334 3.69 -22.92 -26.43
CA VAL A 334 3.62 -23.69 -27.67
C VAL A 334 2.72 -22.96 -28.66
N ALA A 335 3.23 -22.71 -29.86
CA ALA A 335 2.46 -22.17 -30.95
C ALA A 335 1.31 -23.13 -31.31
N PRO A 336 0.09 -22.63 -31.56
CA PRO A 336 -1.03 -23.52 -31.86
C PRO A 336 -0.92 -24.07 -33.29
N THR A 337 -1.23 -25.36 -33.45
CA THR A 337 -0.95 -26.13 -34.68
C THR A 337 -2.15 -26.29 -35.61
N ASP A 338 -3.38 -26.13 -35.09
CA ASP A 338 -4.62 -26.45 -35.80
C ASP A 338 -5.38 -25.18 -36.20
N PHE A 339 -4.75 -24.33 -37.02
CA PHE A 339 -5.46 -23.22 -37.64
C PHE A 339 -5.81 -23.54 -39.09
N ALA A 340 -7.10 -23.41 -39.42
CA ALA A 340 -7.55 -23.39 -40.81
C ALA A 340 -7.05 -22.08 -41.44
N LEU A 341 -5.83 -22.10 -41.96
CA LEU A 341 -5.32 -21.01 -42.76
C LEU A 341 -6.23 -20.82 -43.98
N PRO A 342 -6.44 -19.57 -44.44
CA PRO A 342 -6.91 -19.36 -45.81
C PRO A 342 -6.05 -20.20 -46.74
N GLN A 343 -6.63 -20.87 -47.74
CA GLN A 343 -6.01 -21.91 -48.60
C GLN A 343 -4.78 -21.47 -49.43
N CYS A 344 -4.28 -20.29 -49.13
CA CYS A 344 -3.71 -19.30 -50.01
C CYS A 344 -2.53 -18.57 -49.30
N LYS A 345 -2.35 -18.75 -47.98
CA LYS A 345 -1.22 -18.19 -47.22
C LYS A 345 -0.38 -19.31 -46.61
N ALA A 346 0.92 -19.32 -46.88
CA ALA A 346 1.85 -20.28 -46.27
C ALA A 346 2.53 -19.65 -45.05
N LEU A 347 2.71 -20.44 -43.99
CA LEU A 347 3.39 -20.00 -42.78
C LEU A 347 4.91 -20.05 -42.99
N ALA A 348 5.57 -18.89 -42.97
CA ALA A 348 7.02 -18.76 -43.11
C ALA A 348 7.78 -18.85 -41.77
N GLY A 349 7.07 -18.75 -40.64
CA GLY A 349 7.64 -18.87 -39.30
C GLY A 349 7.04 -17.87 -38.31
N TRP A 350 7.66 -17.75 -37.15
CA TRP A 350 7.24 -16.85 -36.06
C TRP A 350 8.24 -15.71 -35.85
N SER A 351 7.76 -14.57 -35.33
CA SER A 351 8.56 -13.37 -35.07
C SER A 351 9.55 -13.49 -33.91
N ASP A 352 9.39 -14.48 -33.03
CA ASP A 352 10.22 -14.68 -31.83
C ASP A 352 10.32 -16.18 -31.50
N THR A 353 11.36 -16.55 -30.75
CA THR A 353 11.53 -17.86 -30.13
C THR A 353 10.68 -17.96 -28.85
N LEU A 354 9.97 -19.07 -28.69
CA LEU A 354 8.99 -19.25 -27.62
C LEU A 354 9.55 -19.87 -26.32
N GLU A 355 10.87 -19.89 -26.18
CA GLU A 355 11.57 -20.52 -25.05
C GLU A 355 11.69 -19.57 -23.85
N ASN A 356 11.41 -20.09 -22.65
CA ASN A 356 11.69 -19.44 -21.36
C ASN A 356 11.20 -17.99 -21.27
N ILE A 357 9.88 -17.81 -21.25
CA ILE A 357 9.25 -16.49 -21.22
C ILE A 357 9.46 -15.84 -19.84
N THR A 358 10.02 -14.63 -19.83
CA THR A 358 10.32 -13.84 -18.62
C THR A 358 9.54 -12.51 -18.55
N ALA A 359 8.69 -12.24 -19.54
CA ALA A 359 7.83 -11.05 -19.63
C ALA A 359 6.69 -11.33 -20.64
N ASP A 360 5.60 -10.58 -20.58
CA ASP A 360 4.52 -10.66 -21.57
C ASP A 360 5.06 -10.44 -23.00
N LYS A 361 4.64 -11.28 -23.94
CA LYS A 361 5.08 -11.24 -25.34
C LYS A 361 3.94 -11.30 -26.33
N GLU A 362 4.12 -10.57 -27.43
CA GLU A 362 3.26 -10.67 -28.62
C GLU A 362 4.10 -11.25 -29.75
N VAL A 363 3.66 -12.39 -30.28
CA VAL A 363 4.35 -13.14 -31.31
C VAL A 363 3.43 -13.22 -32.51
N TYR A 364 3.95 -12.96 -33.69
CA TYR A 364 3.17 -13.04 -34.92
C TYR A 364 3.77 -14.04 -35.90
N ALA A 365 2.87 -14.70 -36.62
CA ALA A 365 3.19 -15.53 -37.75
C ALA A 365 3.51 -14.64 -38.95
N LEU A 366 4.64 -14.90 -39.61
CA LEU A 366 4.91 -14.35 -40.93
C LEU A 366 4.26 -15.28 -41.95
N TYR A 367 3.28 -14.76 -42.67
CA TYR A 367 2.75 -15.46 -43.83
C TYR A 367 3.48 -14.99 -45.07
N THR A 368 3.99 -15.93 -45.85
CA THR A 368 4.31 -15.65 -47.25
C THR A 368 3.05 -15.80 -48.07
N ASP A 369 2.86 -14.83 -48.94
CA ASP A 369 1.92 -14.95 -50.02
C ASP A 369 2.61 -15.79 -51.11
N ASP A 370 2.18 -17.05 -51.25
CA ASP A 370 2.71 -17.96 -52.26
C ASP A 370 2.01 -17.74 -53.64
N HIS A 371 1.03 -16.82 -53.73
CA HIS A 371 0.33 -16.56 -54.98
C HIS A 371 1.22 -15.79 -55.95
N HIS A 372 1.46 -16.45 -57.07
CA HIS A 372 1.72 -15.77 -58.32
C HIS A 372 0.42 -15.83 -59.12
N TYR A 373 -0.08 -14.69 -59.57
CA TYR A 373 -1.27 -14.64 -60.39
C TYR A 373 -0.86 -14.56 -61.86
N ALA A 374 -1.24 -15.58 -62.63
CA ALA A 374 -1.08 -15.57 -64.07
C ALA A 374 -2.44 -15.43 -64.73
N VAL A 375 -2.47 -14.74 -65.88
CA VAL A 375 -3.64 -14.76 -66.74
C VAL A 375 -3.74 -16.17 -67.33
N THR A 376 -4.83 -16.86 -67.01
CA THR A 376 -5.12 -18.24 -67.46
C THR A 376 -6.14 -18.30 -68.57
N ALA A 377 -7.00 -17.29 -68.70
CA ALA A 377 -7.84 -17.08 -69.87
C ALA A 377 -8.01 -15.58 -70.10
N PHE A 378 -8.19 -15.17 -71.35
CA PHE A 378 -8.52 -13.79 -71.70
C PHE A 378 -9.57 -13.82 -72.81
N SER A 379 -10.74 -13.24 -72.56
CA SER A 379 -11.83 -13.20 -73.53
C SER A 379 -11.78 -11.93 -74.38
N THR A 380 -12.41 -11.97 -75.55
CA THR A 380 -12.40 -10.87 -76.54
C THR A 380 -13.16 -9.62 -76.08
N ASP A 381 -13.93 -9.72 -75.01
CA ASP A 381 -14.65 -8.64 -74.33
C ASP A 381 -13.84 -8.02 -73.16
N GLY A 382 -12.53 -8.30 -73.10
CA GLY A 382 -11.62 -7.66 -72.15
C GLY A 382 -11.58 -8.30 -70.77
N VAL A 383 -12.20 -9.47 -70.54
CA VAL A 383 -12.13 -10.13 -69.24
C VAL A 383 -10.93 -11.09 -69.18
N ALA A 384 -9.96 -10.78 -68.32
CA ALA A 384 -8.94 -11.75 -67.94
C ALA A 384 -9.41 -12.58 -66.76
N THR A 385 -9.24 -13.88 -66.87
CA THR A 385 -9.29 -14.80 -65.75
C THR A 385 -7.87 -14.98 -65.22
N ILE A 386 -7.56 -14.36 -64.09
CA ILE A 386 -6.31 -14.62 -63.38
C ILE A 386 -6.53 -15.83 -62.47
N SER A 387 -5.65 -16.82 -62.56
CA SER A 387 -5.62 -17.91 -61.60
C SER A 387 -4.34 -17.83 -60.79
N CYS A 388 -4.46 -18.13 -59.51
CA CYS A 388 -3.29 -18.41 -58.70
C CYS A 388 -2.56 -19.65 -59.23
N THR A 389 -1.27 -19.51 -59.53
CA THR A 389 -0.43 -20.61 -60.03
C THR A 389 0.39 -21.28 -58.92
N GLY A 390 0.30 -20.80 -57.69
CA GLY A 390 1.09 -21.24 -56.52
C GLY A 390 0.58 -22.48 -55.76
N GLY A 391 -0.27 -23.33 -56.34
CA GLY A 391 -0.69 -24.60 -55.71
C GLY A 391 -1.91 -24.53 -54.76
N CYS A 392 -2.43 -23.34 -54.52
CA CYS A 392 -3.69 -22.92 -53.86
C CYS A 392 -5.01 -23.60 -54.31
N GLY A 393 -5.02 -24.48 -55.33
CA GLY A 393 -6.28 -24.91 -55.97
C GLY A 393 -6.97 -23.74 -56.70
N VAL A 394 -8.20 -23.93 -57.18
CA VAL A 394 -8.94 -23.05 -58.12
C VAL A 394 -9.32 -21.66 -57.54
N ASP A 395 -8.38 -20.88 -57.01
CA ASP A 395 -8.60 -19.45 -56.76
C ASP A 395 -8.46 -18.70 -58.10
N THR A 396 -9.62 -18.50 -58.72
CA THR A 396 -9.76 -17.92 -60.05
C THR A 396 -10.52 -16.61 -59.91
N ARG A 397 -9.93 -15.50 -60.37
CA ARG A 397 -10.59 -14.18 -60.36
C ARG A 397 -10.73 -13.64 -61.77
N THR A 398 -11.89 -13.06 -62.05
CA THR A 398 -12.12 -12.34 -63.30
C THR A 398 -11.84 -10.87 -63.10
N VAL A 399 -10.89 -10.34 -63.88
CA VAL A 399 -10.57 -8.92 -63.97
C VAL A 399 -11.06 -8.44 -65.33
N THR A 400 -11.99 -7.50 -65.34
CA THR A 400 -12.46 -6.87 -66.59
C THR A 400 -11.58 -5.67 -66.91
N PHE A 401 -10.91 -5.72 -68.06
CA PHE A 401 -10.17 -4.62 -68.66
C PHE A 401 -11.14 -3.85 -69.55
N LEU A 402 -11.57 -2.68 -69.07
CA LEU A 402 -12.58 -1.87 -69.75
C LEU A 402 -12.01 -1.10 -70.96
N ASP A 403 -10.73 -0.70 -70.92
CA ASP A 403 -9.99 -0.10 -72.04
C ASP A 403 -8.47 -0.23 -71.82
N CYS A 404 -7.72 -0.76 -72.80
CA CYS A 404 -6.26 -0.88 -72.73
C CYS A 404 -5.61 -0.35 -74.02
N LEU A 405 -4.77 0.68 -73.90
CA LEU A 405 -3.95 1.20 -75.00
C LEU A 405 -2.52 0.66 -74.88
N ASN A 406 -1.98 0.08 -75.96
CA ASN A 406 -0.55 -0.23 -76.03
C ASN A 406 0.22 1.08 -76.26
N ALA A 407 1.00 1.52 -75.26
CA ALA A 407 1.68 2.81 -75.30
C ALA A 407 2.80 2.90 -76.37
N LYS A 408 3.25 1.77 -76.94
CA LYS A 408 4.28 1.76 -78.00
C LYS A 408 3.72 1.88 -79.41
N THR A 409 2.52 1.35 -79.67
CA THR A 409 1.97 1.24 -81.03
C THR A 409 0.74 2.09 -81.28
N GLY A 410 0.07 2.56 -80.22
CA GLY A 410 -1.13 3.42 -80.34
C GLY A 410 -2.31 2.75 -81.04
N SER A 411 -2.33 1.41 -81.07
CA SER A 411 -3.37 0.60 -81.72
C SER A 411 -4.49 0.25 -80.74
N ASP A 412 -5.74 0.46 -81.18
CA ASP A 412 -6.97 0.17 -80.43
C ASP A 412 -7.37 -1.31 -80.48
N ARG A 413 -6.59 -2.16 -81.15
CA ARG A 413 -6.89 -3.59 -81.30
C ARG A 413 -5.87 -4.47 -80.59
N TYR A 414 -6.43 -5.33 -79.74
CA TYR A 414 -5.80 -6.47 -79.09
C TYR A 414 -5.13 -7.40 -80.12
N GLU A 415 -3.83 -7.22 -80.34
CA GLU A 415 -2.99 -8.29 -80.87
C GLU A 415 -2.21 -8.91 -79.71
N GLN A 416 -2.22 -10.24 -79.65
CA GLN A 416 -1.79 -11.11 -78.56
C GLN A 416 -0.31 -10.92 -78.19
N LEU A 417 0.04 -9.90 -77.40
CA LEU A 417 1.40 -9.73 -76.87
C LEU A 417 1.37 -9.15 -75.45
N LEU A 418 0.93 -9.96 -74.50
CA LEU A 418 1.49 -9.91 -73.15
C LEU A 418 2.82 -10.66 -73.22
N ASP A 419 3.91 -9.94 -73.45
CA ASP A 419 5.26 -10.50 -73.41
C ASP A 419 5.57 -10.81 -71.94
N VAL A 420 5.34 -12.07 -71.56
CA VAL A 420 5.74 -12.61 -70.26
C VAL A 420 7.24 -12.89 -70.39
N ASN A 421 8.07 -12.03 -69.81
CA ASN A 421 9.50 -12.31 -69.74
C ASN A 421 9.72 -13.65 -69.02
N GLY A 422 10.88 -14.29 -69.29
CA GLY A 422 11.25 -15.60 -68.74
C GLY A 422 11.37 -15.69 -67.20
N ASP A 423 10.97 -14.65 -66.47
CA ASP A 423 10.84 -14.56 -65.01
C ASP A 423 9.38 -14.58 -64.52
N GLY A 424 8.39 -14.63 -65.41
CA GLY A 424 6.97 -14.81 -65.05
C GLY A 424 6.29 -13.55 -64.48
N ILE A 425 6.91 -12.37 -64.54
CA ILE A 425 6.34 -11.11 -64.05
C ILE A 425 5.69 -10.34 -65.21
N ILE A 426 4.42 -9.94 -65.04
CA ILE A 426 3.75 -9.00 -65.95
C ILE A 426 4.28 -7.60 -65.66
N ASN A 427 5.24 -7.12 -66.47
CA ASN A 427 5.70 -5.74 -66.39
C ASN A 427 4.70 -4.82 -67.11
N ALA A 428 3.72 -4.30 -66.36
CA ALA A 428 2.72 -3.35 -66.85
C ALA A 428 3.29 -1.93 -67.09
N ARG A 429 4.52 -1.80 -67.60
CA ARG A 429 5.16 -0.50 -67.87
C ARG A 429 4.72 0.15 -69.18
N ASP A 430 4.15 -0.61 -70.12
CA ASP A 430 3.76 -0.12 -71.46
C ASP A 430 2.23 0.02 -71.64
N TYR A 431 1.44 -0.10 -70.56
CA TYR A 431 -0.03 -0.01 -70.60
C TYR A 431 -0.54 0.96 -69.52
N VAL A 432 -1.20 2.04 -69.95
CA VAL A 432 -1.83 3.01 -69.04
C VAL A 432 -3.27 2.57 -68.80
N LEU A 433 -3.58 2.21 -67.55
CA LEU A 433 -4.90 1.75 -67.10
C LEU A 433 -5.83 2.94 -66.82
N LEU A 434 -7.02 2.94 -67.41
CA LEU A 434 -8.16 3.73 -66.96
C LEU A 434 -9.19 2.79 -66.34
N ASP A 435 -9.11 2.69 -65.01
CA ASP A 435 -10.06 2.06 -64.08
C ASP A 435 -10.09 0.51 -63.98
N ARG A 436 -10.10 0.00 -62.74
CA ARG A 436 -10.17 -1.44 -62.39
C ARG A 436 -11.42 -1.69 -61.57
N GLN A 437 -12.30 -2.59 -62.02
CA GLN A 437 -13.34 -3.17 -61.17
C GLN A 437 -13.00 -4.64 -60.86
N PHE A 438 -12.73 -4.93 -59.59
CA PHE A 438 -12.60 -6.30 -59.09
C PHE A 438 -13.99 -6.82 -58.72
N ASN A 439 -14.49 -7.80 -59.45
CA ASN A 439 -15.69 -8.53 -59.03
C ASN A 439 -15.28 -9.58 -57.98
N ALA A 440 -15.74 -9.40 -56.74
CA ALA A 440 -15.61 -10.43 -55.71
C ALA A 440 -16.50 -11.63 -56.08
N ALA A 441 -15.90 -12.77 -56.42
CA ALA A 441 -16.63 -14.02 -56.54
C ALA A 441 -16.99 -14.56 -55.14
N LYS A 442 -18.21 -15.10 -55.02
CA LYS A 442 -18.77 -15.75 -53.81
C LYS A 442 -18.06 -17.04 -53.46
#